data_AF-A0A139IEI2-F1
#
_entry.id   AF-A0A139IEI2-F1
#
_cell.length_a   1.000
_cell.length_b   1.000
_cell.length_c   1.000
_cell.angle_alpha   90.00
_cell.angle_beta   90.00
_cell.angle_gamma   90.00
#
_symmetry.space_group_name_H-M   'P 1'
#
loop_
_entity.id
_entity.type
_entity.pdbx_description
1 polymer ?
#
loop_
_entity_poly.entity_id
_entity_poly.type
_entity_poly.pdbx_seq_one_letter_code
_entity_poly.pdbx_strand_id
1 'polypeptide(L)'
;MSIGKVILIVGLIFYTFVAMLGGNPKHDAFGFRYWKNPGAFTTKYREGDLGRFLGFLYCLFQAAFIIAGPEYVSMTAGEAENPRGVLPKAYQSIFWRLTIFFVLGSLAVGVNVPYNDAKLIEAYSHGKAGAAASPFVRSMDILGIPVLPHIVNALILTSAFSAGNSTTYCATRSLYGLALEGKAPRLLTRCTRYGVPYVCVTIVLCFGGLAFLQVSNSASVDLTWITNLVTASQLINFCVIAYTYIRFKKACQAQGLSRDALPYKASFQPYAAWLGLIACGLVTFAAGYSIFIDDNFNVPDFLFQYMMVGVFPTIFFGWKFWKATKWLKPHEVDLVTGVLEIEEYTANFRPVPDGGRIGQALDKVFS
;
A
#
# COMPACT_ATOMS: atom_id res chain seq x y z
N MET A 1 -7.59 -9.13 13.04
CA MET A 1 -8.17 -8.61 11.77
C MET A 1 -7.42 -9.01 10.49
N SER A 2 -6.18 -9.51 10.55
CA SER A 2 -5.44 -9.95 9.35
C SER A 2 -5.96 -11.28 8.75
N ILE A 3 -6.44 -12.21 9.58
CA ILE A 3 -6.78 -13.58 9.15
C ILE A 3 -7.96 -13.63 8.18
N GLY A 4 -8.98 -12.79 8.36
CA GLY A 4 -10.15 -12.75 7.46
C GLY A 4 -9.78 -12.35 6.04
N LYS A 5 -8.81 -11.43 5.88
CA LYS A 5 -8.28 -11.03 4.58
C LYS A 5 -7.56 -12.18 3.88
N VAL A 6 -6.79 -12.96 4.64
CA VAL A 6 -6.07 -14.14 4.13
C VAL A 6 -7.07 -15.23 3.73
N ILE A 7 -8.07 -15.52 4.56
CA ILE A 7 -9.13 -16.49 4.25
C ILE A 7 -9.87 -16.08 2.98
N LEU A 8 -10.21 -14.79 2.84
CA LEU A 8 -10.88 -14.26 1.66
C LEU A 8 -10.04 -14.49 0.40
N ILE A 9 -8.78 -14.07 0.36
CA ILE A 9 -7.96 -14.19 -0.85
C ILE A 9 -7.65 -15.65 -1.20
N VAL A 10 -7.37 -16.49 -0.20
CA VAL A 10 -7.15 -17.93 -0.41
C VAL A 10 -8.43 -18.59 -0.92
N GLY A 11 -9.59 -18.24 -0.35
CA GLY A 11 -10.89 -18.72 -0.80
C GLY A 11 -11.21 -18.30 -2.23
N LEU A 12 -10.89 -17.07 -2.63
CA LEU A 12 -11.09 -16.59 -4.01
C LEU A 12 -10.15 -17.27 -5.02
N ILE A 13 -8.91 -17.54 -4.64
CA ILE A 13 -7.97 -18.32 -5.47
C ILE A 13 -8.48 -19.76 -5.62
N PHE A 14 -8.92 -20.40 -4.54
CA PHE A 14 -9.47 -21.74 -4.59
C PHE A 14 -10.76 -21.81 -5.41
N TYR A 15 -11.66 -20.83 -5.24
CA TYR A 15 -12.85 -20.66 -6.07
C TYR A 15 -12.50 -20.63 -7.56
N THR A 16 -11.50 -19.83 -7.94
CA THR A 16 -11.05 -19.73 -9.34
C THR A 16 -10.57 -21.08 -9.86
N PHE A 17 -9.77 -21.81 -9.07
CA PHE A 17 -9.26 -23.12 -9.44
C PHE A 17 -10.37 -24.15 -9.64
N VAL A 18 -11.37 -24.19 -8.77
CA VAL A 18 -12.53 -25.09 -8.92
C VAL A 18 -13.41 -24.68 -10.09
N ALA A 19 -13.69 -23.38 -10.23
CA ALA A 19 -14.52 -22.85 -11.30
C ALA A 19 -13.92 -23.10 -12.68
N MET A 20 -12.61 -22.89 -12.85
CA MET A 20 -11.92 -23.08 -14.13
C MET A 20 -11.88 -24.54 -14.60
N LEU A 21 -11.93 -25.49 -13.66
CA LEU A 21 -11.94 -26.94 -13.94
C LEU A 21 -13.34 -27.50 -14.20
N GLY A 22 -14.38 -26.65 -14.22
CA GLY A 22 -15.76 -27.08 -14.47
C GLY A 22 -16.55 -27.44 -13.21
N GLY A 23 -16.01 -27.19 -12.01
CA GLY A 23 -16.74 -27.30 -10.74
C GLY A 23 -17.77 -26.19 -10.49
N ASN A 24 -18.31 -25.61 -11.56
CA ASN A 24 -19.30 -24.54 -11.52
C ASN A 24 -20.70 -25.05 -11.91
N PRO A 25 -21.79 -24.35 -11.56
CA PRO A 25 -23.17 -24.79 -11.86
C PRO A 25 -23.47 -24.98 -13.35
N LYS A 26 -22.68 -24.37 -14.23
CA LYS A 26 -22.78 -24.51 -15.69
C LYS A 26 -21.99 -25.70 -16.24
N HIS A 27 -21.24 -26.39 -15.39
CA HIS A 27 -20.31 -27.48 -15.75
C HIS A 27 -19.35 -27.12 -16.89
N ASP A 28 -19.01 -25.83 -17.05
CA ASP A 28 -18.15 -25.35 -18.13
C ASP A 28 -16.70 -25.26 -17.66
N ALA A 29 -15.81 -26.08 -18.21
CA ALA A 29 -14.38 -25.96 -17.97
C ALA A 29 -13.79 -24.86 -18.87
N PHE A 30 -13.85 -23.61 -18.41
CA PHE A 30 -13.35 -22.48 -19.19
C PHE A 30 -11.82 -22.32 -19.14
N GLY A 31 -11.12 -22.83 -18.13
CA GLY A 31 -9.65 -22.72 -18.06
C GLY A 31 -9.14 -21.30 -18.35
N PHE A 32 -8.15 -21.17 -19.23
CA PHE A 32 -7.60 -19.88 -19.68
C PHE A 32 -8.32 -19.29 -20.91
N ARG A 33 -9.62 -19.55 -21.08
CA ARG A 33 -10.40 -19.09 -22.26
C ARG A 33 -10.29 -17.58 -22.49
N TYR A 34 -10.46 -16.78 -21.44
CA TYR A 34 -10.42 -15.31 -21.55
C TYR A 34 -9.03 -14.73 -21.81
N TRP A 35 -7.97 -15.46 -21.42
CA TRP A 35 -6.60 -15.11 -21.77
C TRP A 35 -6.27 -15.35 -23.24
N LYS A 36 -7.02 -16.24 -23.91
CA LYS A 36 -6.90 -16.48 -25.36
C LYS A 36 -7.83 -15.55 -26.15
N ASN A 37 -9.09 -15.44 -25.75
CA ASN A 37 -10.11 -14.61 -26.39
C ASN A 37 -10.97 -13.95 -25.30
N PRO A 38 -10.95 -12.61 -25.12
CA PRO A 38 -10.41 -11.56 -26.02
C PRO A 38 -8.89 -11.32 -25.92
N GLY A 39 -8.16 -11.99 -25.02
CA GLY A 39 -6.72 -11.84 -24.85
C GLY A 39 -6.33 -11.17 -23.54
N ALA A 40 -5.05 -11.28 -23.17
CA ALA A 40 -4.53 -10.74 -21.89
C ALA A 40 -4.22 -9.24 -21.92
N PHE A 41 -4.01 -8.65 -23.10
CA PHE A 41 -3.65 -7.24 -23.27
C PHE A 41 -4.75 -6.48 -24.01
N THR A 42 -5.10 -5.31 -23.50
CA THR A 42 -6.07 -4.39 -24.10
C THR A 42 -5.40 -3.08 -24.50
N THR A 43 -5.96 -2.39 -25.49
CA THR A 43 -5.51 -1.07 -25.94
C THR A 43 -6.10 0.02 -25.03
N LYS A 44 -5.33 1.08 -24.75
CA LYS A 44 -5.79 2.25 -24.02
C LYS A 44 -5.33 3.53 -24.74
N TYR A 45 -6.24 4.50 -24.87
CA TYR A 45 -6.09 5.80 -25.55
C TYR A 45 -5.88 5.75 -27.06
N ARG A 46 -5.04 4.83 -27.55
CA ARG A 46 -4.79 4.62 -28.98
C ARG A 46 -4.97 3.16 -29.35
N GLU A 47 -5.11 2.87 -30.64
CA GLU A 47 -5.15 1.51 -31.17
C GLU A 47 -3.75 0.97 -31.50
N GLY A 48 -3.65 -0.35 -31.70
CA GLY A 48 -2.41 -1.03 -32.07
C GLY A 48 -1.42 -1.23 -30.92
N ASP A 49 -0.15 -1.50 -31.25
CA ASP A 49 0.87 -1.86 -30.26
C ASP A 49 1.21 -0.71 -29.30
N LEU A 50 1.16 0.53 -29.79
CA LEU A 50 1.30 1.71 -28.94
C LEU A 50 0.14 1.78 -27.93
N GLY A 51 -1.09 1.51 -28.35
CA GLY A 51 -2.24 1.40 -27.46
C GLY A 51 -2.07 0.35 -26.35
N ARG A 52 -1.51 -0.81 -26.69
CA ARG A 52 -1.22 -1.89 -25.73
C ARG A 52 -0.13 -1.47 -24.73
N PHE A 53 0.91 -0.78 -25.20
CA PHE A 53 1.96 -0.24 -24.34
C PHE A 53 1.41 0.82 -23.37
N LEU A 54 0.57 1.73 -23.86
CA LEU A 54 -0.09 2.71 -22.99
C LEU A 54 -1.03 2.05 -21.98
N GLY A 55 -1.72 0.96 -22.36
CA GLY A 55 -2.51 0.14 -21.44
C GLY A 55 -1.65 -0.55 -20.37
N PHE A 56 -0.49 -1.07 -20.75
CA PHE A 56 0.48 -1.62 -19.81
C PHE A 56 0.98 -0.57 -18.81
N LEU A 57 1.34 0.63 -19.27
CA LEU A 57 1.76 1.72 -18.39
C LEU A 57 0.65 2.14 -17.41
N TYR A 58 -0.60 2.21 -17.88
CA TYR A 58 -1.75 2.47 -17.01
C TYR A 58 -1.85 1.43 -15.88
N CYS A 59 -1.77 0.14 -16.22
CA CYS A 59 -1.78 -0.94 -15.23
C CYS A 59 -0.57 -0.90 -14.29
N LEU A 60 0.62 -0.57 -14.78
CA LEU A 60 1.83 -0.45 -13.98
C LEU A 60 1.69 0.65 -12.92
N PHE A 61 1.17 1.81 -13.29
CA PHE A 61 0.98 2.92 -12.35
C PHE A 61 -0.13 2.64 -11.35
N GLN A 62 -1.22 2.01 -11.79
CA GLN A 62 -2.29 1.56 -10.88
C GLN A 62 -1.79 0.50 -9.89
N ALA A 63 -0.92 -0.42 -10.33
CA ALA A 63 -0.31 -1.43 -9.48
C ALA A 63 0.64 -0.82 -8.44
N ALA A 64 1.39 0.22 -8.81
CA ALA A 64 2.28 0.94 -7.91
C ALA A 64 1.51 1.57 -6.72
N PHE A 65 0.27 2.02 -6.94
CA PHE A 65 -0.60 2.52 -5.86
C PHE A 65 -1.05 1.41 -4.89
N ILE A 66 -1.35 0.21 -5.42
CA ILE A 66 -1.93 -0.88 -4.63
C ILE A 66 -0.89 -1.50 -3.66
N ILE A 67 0.40 -1.38 -3.98
CA ILE A 67 1.50 -1.85 -3.13
C ILE A 67 1.79 -0.79 -2.06
N ALA A 68 1.02 -0.84 -0.97
CA ALA A 68 1.22 -0.07 0.25
C ALA A 68 1.24 -0.99 1.48
N GLY A 69 1.86 -0.54 2.56
CA GLY A 69 1.78 -1.21 3.86
C GLY A 69 3.07 -1.74 4.48
N PRO A 70 4.14 -2.12 3.76
CA PRO A 70 5.40 -2.50 4.39
C PRO A 70 5.97 -1.40 5.32
N GLU A 71 5.75 -0.14 4.99
CA GLU A 71 6.12 1.03 5.81
C GLU A 71 5.33 1.14 7.12
N TYR A 72 4.11 0.59 7.20
CA TYR A 72 3.34 0.59 8.44
C TYR A 72 3.94 -0.36 9.49
N VAL A 73 4.61 -1.43 9.04
CA VAL A 73 5.31 -2.37 9.92
C VAL A 73 6.43 -1.66 10.67
N SER A 74 7.18 -0.76 10.00
CA SER A 74 8.22 0.05 10.65
C SER A 74 7.65 0.99 11.70
N MET A 75 6.42 1.47 11.54
CA MET A 75 5.79 2.33 12.54
C MET A 75 5.47 1.58 13.84
N THR A 76 5.18 0.29 13.73
CA THR A 76 4.95 -0.59 14.89
C THR A 76 6.24 -1.07 15.55
N ALA A 77 7.42 -0.78 14.98
CA ALA A 77 8.70 -1.21 15.52
C ALA A 77 8.94 -0.71 16.96
N GLY A 78 8.51 0.50 17.28
CA GLY A 78 8.65 1.08 18.62
C GLY A 78 7.71 0.47 19.67
N GLU A 79 6.76 -0.38 19.26
CA GLU A 79 5.76 -1.01 20.12
C GLU A 79 5.88 -2.53 20.13
N ALA A 80 6.77 -3.09 19.30
CA ALA A 80 7.02 -4.52 19.24
C ALA A 80 7.84 -4.95 20.46
N GLU A 81 7.48 -6.08 21.06
CA GLU A 81 8.17 -6.63 22.24
C GLU A 81 9.62 -7.04 21.93
N ASN A 82 9.88 -7.60 20.73
CA ASN A 82 11.23 -7.88 20.27
C ASN A 82 11.41 -7.44 18.81
N PRO A 83 11.67 -6.15 18.55
CA PRO A 83 11.70 -5.63 17.19
C PRO A 83 12.84 -6.23 16.37
N ARG A 84 14.00 -6.51 16.98
CA ARG A 84 15.17 -7.06 16.29
C ARG A 84 14.93 -8.49 15.78
N GLY A 85 14.15 -9.30 16.51
CA GLY A 85 13.80 -10.66 16.09
C GLY A 85 12.54 -10.74 15.21
N VAL A 86 11.51 -9.97 15.55
CA VAL A 86 10.18 -10.09 14.91
C VAL A 86 10.10 -9.32 13.59
N LEU A 87 10.68 -8.12 13.50
CA LEU A 87 10.55 -7.29 12.29
C LEU A 87 11.17 -7.94 11.05
N PRO A 88 12.39 -8.51 11.09
CA PRO A 88 12.97 -9.14 9.90
C PRO A 88 12.09 -10.25 9.33
N LYS A 89 11.52 -11.09 10.21
CA LYS A 89 10.57 -12.15 9.84
C LYS A 89 9.29 -11.57 9.26
N ALA A 90 8.73 -10.54 9.90
CA ALA A 90 7.52 -9.87 9.44
C ALA A 90 7.71 -9.26 8.03
N TYR A 91 8.82 -8.57 7.78
CA TYR A 91 9.13 -7.99 6.46
C TYR A 91 9.28 -9.05 5.36
N GLN A 92 9.99 -10.15 5.64
CA GLN A 92 10.15 -11.25 4.69
C GLN A 92 8.81 -11.92 4.37
N SER A 93 8.00 -12.19 5.41
CA SER A 93 6.66 -12.77 5.26
C SER A 93 5.75 -11.88 4.40
N ILE A 94 5.76 -10.57 4.65
CA ILE A 94 4.93 -9.60 3.91
C ILE A 94 5.32 -9.54 2.44
N PHE A 95 6.62 -9.52 2.12
CA PHE A 95 7.08 -9.48 0.74
C PHE A 95 6.56 -10.68 -0.07
N TRP A 96 6.76 -11.90 0.44
CA TRP A 96 6.32 -13.11 -0.25
C TRP A 96 4.80 -13.21 -0.32
N ARG A 97 4.09 -12.88 0.77
CA ARG A 97 2.63 -12.93 0.80
C ARG A 97 2.01 -11.93 -0.18
N LEU A 98 2.46 -10.67 -0.20
CA LEU A 98 1.95 -9.68 -1.15
C LEU A 98 2.22 -10.10 -2.58
N THR A 99 3.44 -10.57 -2.88
CA THR A 99 3.82 -11.05 -4.22
C THR A 99 2.91 -12.19 -4.67
N ILE A 100 2.77 -13.24 -3.85
CA ILE A 100 1.96 -14.42 -4.19
C ILE A 100 0.49 -14.04 -4.36
N PHE A 101 -0.09 -13.32 -3.39
CA PHE A 101 -1.51 -12.99 -3.41
C PHE A 101 -1.87 -11.99 -4.52
N PHE A 102 -1.00 -11.04 -4.86
CA PHE A 102 -1.29 -10.06 -5.90
C PHE A 102 -1.10 -10.66 -7.29
N VAL A 103 -0.05 -11.46 -7.50
CA VAL A 103 0.19 -12.13 -8.78
C VAL A 103 -0.87 -13.22 -9.03
N LEU A 104 -1.11 -14.10 -8.06
CA LEU A 104 -2.14 -15.13 -8.21
C LEU A 104 -3.56 -14.53 -8.23
N GLY A 105 -3.81 -13.48 -7.45
CA GLY A 105 -5.11 -12.79 -7.44
C GLY A 105 -5.42 -12.11 -8.77
N SER A 106 -4.45 -11.39 -9.35
CA SER A 106 -4.62 -10.77 -10.67
C SER A 106 -4.78 -11.80 -11.78
N LEU A 107 -4.01 -12.89 -11.75
CA LEU A 107 -4.17 -14.04 -12.64
C LEU A 107 -5.58 -14.64 -12.51
N ALA A 108 -6.03 -14.87 -11.28
CA ALA A 108 -7.33 -15.45 -11.00
C ALA A 108 -8.50 -14.59 -11.52
N VAL A 109 -8.41 -13.26 -11.34
CA VAL A 109 -9.38 -12.33 -11.92
C VAL A 109 -9.42 -12.43 -13.45
N GLY A 110 -8.25 -12.41 -14.11
CA GLY A 110 -8.18 -12.50 -15.57
C GLY A 110 -8.66 -13.84 -16.13
N VAL A 111 -8.57 -14.91 -15.34
CA VAL A 111 -9.14 -16.23 -15.69
C VAL A 111 -10.65 -16.26 -15.55
N ASN A 112 -11.21 -15.55 -14.56
CA ASN A 112 -12.62 -15.64 -14.19
C ASN A 112 -13.56 -14.79 -15.06
N VAL A 113 -13.11 -13.64 -15.55
CA VAL A 113 -13.95 -12.68 -16.29
C VAL A 113 -13.12 -12.06 -17.42
N PRO A 114 -13.67 -11.94 -18.64
CA PRO A 114 -12.98 -11.24 -19.71
C PRO A 114 -12.96 -9.74 -19.46
N TYR A 115 -11.88 -9.07 -19.88
CA TYR A 115 -11.73 -7.62 -19.66
C TYR A 115 -12.81 -6.79 -20.35
N ASN A 116 -13.48 -7.34 -21.38
CA ASN A 116 -14.51 -6.67 -22.18
C ASN A 116 -15.95 -6.98 -21.73
N ASP A 117 -16.17 -7.51 -20.52
CA ASP A 117 -17.52 -7.70 -19.98
C ASP A 117 -18.25 -6.36 -19.82
N ALA A 118 -19.35 -6.18 -20.55
CA ALA A 118 -20.08 -4.92 -20.62
C ALA A 118 -20.60 -4.46 -19.24
N LYS A 119 -21.03 -5.38 -18.38
CA LYS A 119 -21.51 -5.05 -17.03
C LYS A 119 -20.38 -4.65 -16.10
N LEU A 120 -19.19 -5.26 -16.22
CA LEU A 120 -17.99 -4.84 -15.48
C LEU A 120 -17.54 -3.44 -15.92
N ILE A 121 -17.53 -3.17 -17.23
CA ILE A 121 -17.23 -1.84 -17.78
C ILE A 121 -18.24 -0.80 -17.30
N GLU A 122 -19.54 -1.11 -17.37
CA GLU A 122 -20.61 -0.20 -16.94
C GLU A 122 -20.54 0.07 -15.42
N ALA A 123 -20.24 -0.95 -14.61
CA ALA A 123 -20.07 -0.79 -13.17
C ALA A 123 -18.90 0.13 -12.83
N TYR A 124 -17.79 0.01 -13.57
CA TYR A 124 -16.62 0.87 -13.41
C TYR A 124 -16.88 2.30 -13.92
N SER A 125 -17.53 2.46 -15.07
CA SER A 125 -17.76 3.78 -15.68
C SER A 125 -18.80 4.63 -14.96
N HIS A 126 -19.81 4.01 -14.36
CA HIS A 126 -20.86 4.71 -13.60
C HIS A 126 -20.57 4.79 -12.09
N GLY A 127 -19.39 4.34 -11.64
CA GLY A 127 -18.99 4.44 -10.23
C GLY A 127 -19.95 3.75 -9.26
N LYS A 128 -20.60 2.65 -9.68
CA LYS A 128 -21.56 1.93 -8.81
C LYS A 128 -20.84 1.50 -7.53
N ALA A 129 -21.36 1.96 -6.39
CA ALA A 129 -20.72 1.75 -5.10
C ALA A 129 -20.67 0.26 -4.72
N GLY A 130 -19.55 -0.14 -4.10
CA GLY A 130 -19.40 -1.43 -3.42
C GLY A 130 -18.87 -2.58 -4.27
N ALA A 131 -19.02 -3.80 -3.74
CA ALA A 131 -18.49 -5.03 -4.32
C ALA A 131 -19.23 -5.49 -5.61
N ALA A 132 -20.26 -4.76 -6.05
CA ALA A 132 -20.94 -4.97 -7.32
C ALA A 132 -20.02 -4.77 -8.55
N ALA A 133 -18.91 -4.03 -8.39
CA ALA A 133 -17.87 -3.87 -9.41
C ALA A 133 -16.71 -4.89 -9.27
N SER A 134 -16.78 -5.83 -8.32
CA SER A 134 -15.73 -6.83 -8.12
C SER A 134 -15.76 -7.88 -9.23
N PRO A 135 -14.63 -8.13 -9.94
CA PRO A 135 -14.58 -9.18 -10.96
C PRO A 135 -14.89 -10.58 -10.40
N PHE A 136 -14.54 -10.85 -9.14
CA PHE A 136 -14.87 -12.14 -8.51
C PHE A 136 -16.37 -12.31 -8.31
N VAL A 137 -17.06 -11.27 -7.84
CA VAL A 137 -18.51 -11.29 -7.66
C VAL A 137 -19.20 -11.40 -9.01
N ARG A 138 -18.71 -10.65 -10.00
CA ARG A 138 -19.20 -10.71 -11.38
C ARG A 138 -19.07 -12.11 -11.99
N SER A 139 -17.96 -12.80 -11.74
CA SER A 139 -17.75 -14.18 -12.16
C SER A 139 -18.80 -15.12 -11.55
N MET A 140 -19.05 -14.99 -10.25
CA MET A 140 -20.04 -15.80 -9.53
C MET A 140 -21.46 -15.56 -10.08
N ASP A 141 -21.79 -14.32 -10.44
CA ASP A 141 -23.05 -13.98 -11.11
C ASP A 141 -23.17 -14.61 -12.50
N ILE A 142 -22.09 -14.56 -13.31
CA ILE A 142 -22.05 -15.18 -14.64
C ILE A 142 -22.24 -16.70 -14.54
N LEU A 143 -21.68 -17.33 -13.51
CA LEU A 143 -21.79 -18.76 -13.26
C LEU A 143 -23.09 -19.17 -12.55
N GLY A 144 -23.90 -18.20 -12.08
CA GLY A 144 -25.18 -18.45 -11.42
C GLY A 144 -25.04 -19.00 -10.00
N ILE A 145 -24.00 -18.61 -9.26
CA ILE A 145 -23.76 -19.06 -7.88
C ILE A 145 -24.49 -18.09 -6.92
N PRO A 146 -25.54 -18.52 -6.20
CA PRO A 146 -26.42 -17.60 -5.49
C PRO A 146 -25.85 -17.06 -4.16
N VAL A 147 -25.16 -17.89 -3.37
CA VAL A 147 -24.78 -17.53 -1.99
C VAL A 147 -23.39 -16.88 -1.90
N LEU A 148 -22.45 -17.34 -2.75
CA LEU A 148 -21.05 -16.93 -2.67
C LEU A 148 -20.83 -15.41 -2.88
N PRO A 149 -21.54 -14.72 -3.79
CA PRO A 149 -21.49 -13.25 -3.91
C PRO A 149 -21.73 -12.52 -2.59
N HIS A 150 -22.74 -12.93 -1.81
CA HIS A 150 -23.08 -12.28 -0.55
C HIS A 150 -21.99 -12.45 0.51
N ILE A 151 -21.40 -13.65 0.60
CA ILE A 151 -20.28 -13.94 1.52
C ILE A 151 -19.07 -13.08 1.16
N VAL A 152 -18.70 -13.05 -0.12
CA VAL A 152 -17.57 -12.25 -0.61
C VAL A 152 -17.80 -10.76 -0.34
N ASN A 153 -19.01 -10.25 -0.60
CA ASN A 153 -19.36 -8.86 -0.33
C ASN A 153 -19.19 -8.52 1.16
N ALA A 154 -19.69 -9.36 2.07
CA ALA A 154 -19.53 -9.16 3.50
C ALA A 154 -18.05 -9.17 3.94
N LEU A 155 -17.25 -10.09 3.40
CA LEU A 155 -15.81 -10.18 3.69
C LEU A 155 -15.01 -9.01 3.11
N ILE A 156 -15.37 -8.49 1.93
CA ILE A 156 -14.75 -7.29 1.36
C ILE A 156 -15.07 -6.07 2.22
N LEU A 157 -16.31 -5.90 2.67
CA LEU A 157 -16.70 -4.76 3.52
C LEU A 157 -15.98 -4.77 4.86
N THR A 158 -15.92 -5.93 5.53
CA THR A 158 -15.17 -6.08 6.78
C THR A 158 -13.67 -5.88 6.57
N SER A 159 -13.12 -6.30 5.42
CA SER A 159 -11.72 -6.06 5.04
C SER A 159 -11.42 -4.58 4.81
N ALA A 160 -12.34 -3.85 4.16
CA ALA A 160 -12.24 -2.41 3.92
C ALA A 160 -12.27 -1.64 5.25
N PHE A 161 -13.22 -1.97 6.14
CA PHE A 161 -13.27 -1.39 7.48
C PHE A 161 -11.99 -1.64 8.28
N SER A 162 -11.47 -2.87 8.23
CA SER A 162 -10.19 -3.19 8.87
C SER A 162 -9.02 -2.40 8.28
N ALA A 163 -8.99 -2.17 6.96
CA ALA A 163 -7.94 -1.38 6.33
C ALA A 163 -8.02 0.09 6.77
N GLY A 164 -9.23 0.67 6.80
CA GLY A 164 -9.47 2.03 7.31
C GLY A 164 -9.02 2.23 8.75
N ASN A 165 -9.23 1.23 9.62
CA ASN A 165 -8.73 1.29 11.00
C ASN A 165 -7.19 1.33 11.06
N SER A 166 -6.51 0.49 10.27
CA SER A 166 -5.04 0.47 10.22
C SER A 166 -4.46 1.76 9.66
N THR A 167 -5.05 2.34 8.61
CA THR A 167 -4.57 3.62 8.05
C THR A 167 -4.82 4.79 8.99
N THR A 168 -5.97 4.82 9.68
CA THR A 168 -6.27 5.81 10.72
C THR A 168 -5.27 5.75 11.86
N TYR A 169 -4.90 4.53 12.29
CA TYR A 169 -3.87 4.31 13.30
C TYR A 169 -2.52 4.89 12.86
N CYS A 170 -2.07 4.55 11.64
CA CYS A 170 -0.79 5.04 11.12
C CYS A 170 -0.79 6.57 10.95
N ALA A 171 -1.83 7.15 10.36
CA ALA A 171 -1.94 8.60 10.19
C ALA A 171 -1.89 9.34 11.55
N THR A 172 -2.59 8.81 12.56
CA THR A 172 -2.58 9.36 13.92
C THR A 172 -1.18 9.33 14.53
N ARG A 173 -0.47 8.20 14.41
CA ARG A 173 0.90 8.04 14.93
C ARG A 173 1.90 8.93 14.21
N SER A 174 1.80 9.07 12.89
CA SER A 174 2.65 10.01 12.13
C SER A 174 2.45 11.46 12.59
N LEU A 175 1.19 11.90 12.73
CA LEU A 175 0.89 13.28 13.16
C LEU A 175 1.35 13.54 14.61
N TYR A 176 1.17 12.56 15.49
CA TYR A 176 1.65 12.62 16.87
C TYR A 176 3.19 12.68 16.94
N GLY A 177 3.88 11.86 16.15
CA GLY A 177 5.36 11.87 16.05
C GLY A 177 5.90 13.22 15.59
N LEU A 178 5.28 13.83 14.58
CA LEU A 178 5.63 15.18 14.13
C LEU A 178 5.44 16.23 15.24
N ALA A 179 4.39 16.09 16.06
CA ALA A 179 4.13 17.00 17.17
C ALA A 179 5.17 16.86 18.31
N LEU A 180 5.61 15.64 18.62
CA LEU A 180 6.66 15.38 19.61
C LEU A 180 8.00 16.00 19.20
N GLU A 181 8.33 15.95 17.91
CA GLU A 181 9.54 16.58 17.36
C GLU A 181 9.43 18.10 17.19
N GLY A 182 8.30 18.71 17.58
CA GLY A 182 8.05 20.14 17.42
C GLY A 182 7.85 20.58 15.96
N LYS A 183 7.57 19.62 15.05
CA LYS A 183 7.25 19.86 13.64
C LYS A 183 5.76 20.15 13.40
N ALA A 184 4.91 19.84 14.38
CA ALA A 184 3.49 20.18 14.38
C ALA A 184 3.08 20.86 15.70
N PRO A 185 1.91 21.51 15.78
CA PRO A 185 1.46 22.21 16.99
C PRO A 185 1.44 21.31 18.23
N ARG A 186 1.94 21.82 19.37
CA ARG A 186 2.00 21.08 20.65
C ARG A 186 0.62 20.61 21.15
N LEU A 187 -0.48 21.20 20.68
CA LEU A 187 -1.83 20.71 21.00
C LEU A 187 -2.03 19.24 20.60
N LEU A 188 -1.35 18.80 19.53
CA LEU A 188 -1.44 17.44 19.00
C LEU A 188 -0.77 16.38 19.89
N THR A 189 0.07 16.79 20.86
CA THR A 189 0.67 15.83 21.81
C THR A 189 -0.26 15.47 22.97
N ARG A 190 -1.47 16.05 23.03
CA ARG A 190 -2.43 15.74 24.11
C ARG A 190 -2.98 14.32 23.97
N CYS A 191 -2.69 13.51 24.98
CA CYS A 191 -3.16 12.14 25.08
C CYS A 191 -4.26 11.98 26.14
N THR A 192 -5.10 10.97 25.97
CA THR A 192 -6.01 10.49 27.02
C THR A 192 -5.22 9.78 28.13
N ARG A 193 -5.88 9.46 29.25
CA ARG A 193 -5.31 8.65 30.33
C ARG A 193 -4.76 7.28 29.91
N TYR A 194 -5.19 6.78 28.74
CA TYR A 194 -4.76 5.52 28.16
C TYR A 194 -3.68 5.69 27.08
N GLY A 195 -3.11 6.90 26.92
CA GLY A 195 -2.04 7.16 25.96
C GLY A 195 -2.51 7.39 24.52
N VAL A 196 -3.82 7.59 24.28
CA VAL A 196 -4.35 7.81 22.93
C VAL A 196 -4.32 9.31 22.57
N PRO A 197 -3.64 9.75 21.50
CA PRO A 197 -3.58 11.16 21.10
C PRO A 197 -4.88 11.63 20.44
N TYR A 198 -5.89 11.95 21.25
CA TYR A 198 -7.26 12.18 20.79
C TYR A 198 -7.40 13.36 19.82
N VAL A 199 -6.56 14.40 19.95
CA VAL A 199 -6.58 15.54 19.02
C VAL A 199 -6.16 15.09 17.61
N CYS A 200 -5.09 14.30 17.51
CA CYS A 200 -4.66 13.70 16.25
C CYS A 200 -5.74 12.79 15.65
N VAL A 201 -6.33 11.92 16.48
CA VAL A 201 -7.42 11.01 16.04
C VAL A 201 -8.59 11.82 15.47
N THR A 202 -9.01 12.88 16.15
CA THR A 202 -10.13 13.71 15.71
C THR A 202 -9.84 14.35 14.36
N ILE A 203 -8.64 14.92 14.17
CA ILE A 203 -8.25 15.53 12.89
C ILE A 203 -8.26 14.49 11.77
N VAL A 204 -7.66 13.33 12.00
CA VAL A 204 -7.61 12.24 11.00
C VAL A 204 -9.02 11.77 10.64
N LEU A 205 -9.91 11.61 11.62
CA LEU A 205 -11.31 11.23 11.38
C LEU A 205 -12.10 12.31 10.62
N CYS A 206 -11.85 13.59 10.88
CA CYS A 206 -12.45 14.68 10.11
C CYS A 206 -12.08 14.60 8.62
N PHE A 207 -10.82 14.28 8.29
CA PHE A 207 -10.40 14.01 6.91
C PHE A 207 -11.07 12.76 6.34
N GLY A 208 -11.31 11.74 7.16
CA GLY A 208 -12.11 10.57 6.77
C GLY A 208 -13.54 10.93 6.34
N GLY A 209 -14.10 12.03 6.85
CA GLY A 209 -15.39 12.57 6.43
C GLY A 209 -15.46 12.95 4.94
N LEU A 210 -14.32 13.20 4.29
CA LEU A 210 -14.29 13.45 2.84
C LEU A 210 -14.76 12.25 2.03
N ALA A 211 -14.75 11.04 2.59
CA ALA A 211 -15.32 9.86 1.94
C ALA A 211 -16.83 10.00 1.66
N PHE A 212 -17.56 10.84 2.41
CA PHE A 212 -18.99 11.09 2.16
C PHE A 212 -19.26 11.84 0.86
N LEU A 213 -18.24 12.44 0.23
CA LEU A 213 -18.39 13.01 -1.12
C LEU A 213 -18.94 11.95 -2.09
N GLN A 214 -18.52 10.69 -1.97
CA GLN A 214 -18.95 9.56 -2.80
C GLN A 214 -20.47 9.29 -2.79
N VAL A 215 -21.23 9.83 -1.83
CA VAL A 215 -22.69 9.68 -1.76
C VAL A 215 -23.41 10.51 -2.83
N SER A 216 -22.76 11.53 -3.41
CA SER A 216 -23.34 12.40 -4.43
C SER A 216 -22.94 11.98 -5.85
N ASN A 217 -23.87 12.04 -6.81
CA ASN A 217 -23.69 11.57 -8.21
C ASN A 217 -22.61 12.34 -9.01
N SER A 218 -22.09 13.46 -8.51
CA SER A 218 -21.05 14.27 -9.18
C SER A 218 -19.66 14.14 -8.56
N ALA A 219 -19.50 13.38 -7.47
CA ALA A 219 -18.26 13.34 -6.67
C ALA A 219 -17.27 12.23 -7.04
N SER A 220 -17.55 11.44 -8.08
CA SER A 220 -16.59 10.44 -8.57
C SER A 220 -15.29 11.11 -9.03
N VAL A 221 -15.38 12.29 -9.64
CA VAL A 221 -14.21 13.10 -10.09
C VAL A 221 -13.39 13.60 -8.90
N ASP A 222 -14.05 14.17 -7.88
CA ASP A 222 -13.38 14.72 -6.70
C ASP A 222 -12.60 13.65 -5.92
N LEU A 223 -13.17 12.45 -5.82
CA LEU A 223 -12.51 11.32 -5.15
C LEU A 223 -11.33 10.79 -5.97
N THR A 224 -11.43 10.79 -7.30
CA THR A 224 -10.28 10.48 -8.17
C THR A 224 -9.14 11.47 -7.97
N TRP A 225 -9.43 12.77 -7.87
CA TRP A 225 -8.41 13.77 -7.56
C TRP A 225 -7.72 13.53 -6.21
N ILE A 226 -8.50 13.23 -5.15
CA ILE A 226 -7.94 12.87 -3.84
C ILE A 226 -7.07 11.61 -3.94
N THR A 227 -7.53 10.60 -4.68
CA THR A 227 -6.78 9.35 -4.87
C THR A 227 -5.46 9.58 -5.58
N ASN A 228 -5.44 10.43 -6.61
CA ASN A 228 -4.22 10.81 -7.34
C ASN A 228 -3.22 11.52 -6.42
N LEU A 229 -3.69 12.44 -5.59
CA LEU A 229 -2.84 13.11 -4.59
C LEU A 229 -2.23 12.14 -3.59
N VAL A 230 -3.04 11.23 -3.02
CA VAL A 230 -2.55 10.24 -2.06
C VAL A 230 -1.55 9.30 -2.73
N THR A 231 -1.79 8.91 -3.97
CA THR A 231 -0.87 8.07 -4.76
C THR A 231 0.48 8.74 -4.96
N ALA A 232 0.49 9.99 -5.41
CA ALA A 232 1.71 10.76 -5.60
C ALA A 232 2.47 10.94 -4.27
N SER A 233 1.75 11.25 -3.18
CA SER A 233 2.34 11.37 -1.83
C SER A 233 3.00 10.07 -1.38
N GLN A 234 2.37 8.92 -1.64
CA GLN A 234 2.90 7.60 -1.28
C GLN A 234 4.19 7.27 -2.06
N LEU A 235 4.23 7.53 -3.36
CA LEU A 235 5.43 7.29 -4.16
C LEU A 235 6.59 8.19 -3.74
N ILE A 236 6.31 9.45 -3.43
CA ILE A 236 7.30 10.39 -2.86
C ILE A 236 7.80 9.87 -1.50
N ASN A 237 6.92 9.35 -0.65
CA ASN A 237 7.31 8.73 0.62
C ASN A 237 8.30 7.56 0.40
N PHE A 238 8.05 6.69 -0.57
CA PHE A 238 9.00 5.62 -0.93
C PHE A 238 10.35 6.15 -1.44
N CYS A 239 10.34 7.22 -2.24
CA CYS A 239 11.57 7.91 -2.64
C CYS A 239 12.34 8.44 -1.42
N VAL A 240 11.66 9.06 -0.46
CA VAL A 240 12.28 9.57 0.78
C VAL A 240 12.87 8.45 1.62
N ILE A 241 12.16 7.33 1.78
CA ILE A 241 12.66 6.16 2.51
C ILE A 241 13.92 5.59 1.84
N ALA A 242 13.88 5.39 0.52
CA ALA A 242 15.02 4.88 -0.25
C ALA A 242 16.23 5.82 -0.16
N TYR A 243 16.00 7.12 -0.31
CA TYR A 243 17.04 8.14 -0.19
C TYR A 243 17.65 8.18 1.23
N THR A 244 16.80 8.13 2.26
CA THR A 244 17.24 8.11 3.67
C THR A 244 18.12 6.90 3.93
N TYR A 245 17.74 5.72 3.43
CA TYR A 245 18.56 4.51 3.54
C TYR A 245 19.93 4.66 2.84
N ILE A 246 19.97 5.25 1.64
CA ILE A 246 21.24 5.50 0.92
C ILE A 246 22.16 6.42 1.75
N ARG A 247 21.61 7.45 2.40
CA ARG A 247 22.38 8.36 3.25
C ARG A 247 22.80 7.71 4.57
N PHE A 248 21.94 6.93 5.20
CA PHE A 248 22.27 6.11 6.36
C PHE A 248 23.45 5.18 6.06
N LYS A 249 23.41 4.43 4.95
CA LYS A 249 24.51 3.56 4.55
C LYS A 249 25.82 4.33 4.34
N LYS A 250 25.76 5.51 3.72
CA LYS A 250 26.94 6.38 3.55
C LYS A 250 27.50 6.86 4.90
N ALA A 251 26.64 7.15 5.88
CA ALA A 251 27.06 7.50 7.25
C ALA A 251 27.75 6.33 7.93
N CYS A 252 27.17 5.12 7.88
CA CYS A 252 27.80 3.91 8.44
C CYS A 252 29.19 3.67 7.84
N GLN A 253 29.33 3.81 6.52
CA GLN A 253 30.61 3.65 5.82
C GLN A 253 31.64 4.71 6.24
N ALA A 254 31.22 5.97 6.40
CA ALA A 254 32.12 7.05 6.80
C ALA A 254 32.59 6.93 8.27
N GLN A 255 31.79 6.29 9.14
CA GLN A 255 32.06 6.13 10.57
C GLN A 255 32.61 4.72 10.92
N GLY A 256 32.84 3.86 9.93
CA GLY A 256 33.37 2.51 10.14
C GLY A 256 32.39 1.49 10.75
N LEU A 257 31.09 1.80 10.81
CA LEU A 257 30.07 0.88 11.31
C LEU A 257 29.83 -0.25 10.29
N SER A 258 30.26 -1.47 10.64
CA SER A 258 30.04 -2.64 9.82
C SER A 258 28.55 -2.94 9.65
N ARG A 259 28.15 -3.37 8.46
CA ARG A 259 26.78 -3.83 8.19
C ARG A 259 26.42 -5.09 8.97
N ASP A 260 27.42 -5.86 9.38
CA ASP A 260 27.21 -7.11 10.12
C ASP A 260 26.95 -6.85 11.61
N ALA A 261 27.19 -5.62 12.09
CA ALA A 261 26.77 -5.18 13.42
C ALA A 261 25.26 -4.83 13.48
N LEU A 262 24.60 -4.68 12.32
CA LEU A 262 23.18 -4.35 12.27
C LEU A 262 22.32 -5.61 12.50
N PRO A 263 21.19 -5.51 13.23
CA PRO A 263 20.30 -6.65 13.48
C PRO A 263 19.75 -7.32 12.21
N TYR A 264 19.68 -6.58 11.11
CA TYR A 264 19.23 -7.09 9.82
C TYR A 264 19.98 -6.46 8.66
N LYS A 265 20.33 -7.31 7.69
CA LYS A 265 21.03 -6.92 6.46
C LYS A 265 20.24 -7.40 5.25
N ALA A 266 19.56 -6.48 4.59
CA ALA A 266 18.90 -6.79 3.32
C ALA A 266 19.93 -7.11 2.22
N SER A 267 19.64 -8.15 1.45
CA SER A 267 20.37 -8.54 0.23
C SER A 267 20.26 -7.44 -0.83
N PHE A 268 21.22 -7.38 -1.75
CA PHE A 268 21.26 -6.42 -2.88
C PHE A 268 21.38 -4.92 -2.51
N GLN A 269 21.56 -4.56 -1.24
CA GLN A 269 21.78 -3.17 -0.85
C GLN A 269 23.21 -2.68 -1.17
N PRO A 270 23.37 -1.55 -1.88
CA PRO A 270 22.43 -0.43 -1.98
C PRO A 270 21.69 -0.36 -3.32
N TYR A 271 21.91 -1.31 -4.23
CA TYR A 271 21.33 -1.29 -5.57
C TYR A 271 19.81 -1.36 -5.51
N ALA A 272 19.25 -2.15 -4.59
CA ALA A 272 17.81 -2.19 -4.35
C ALA A 272 17.24 -0.82 -3.94
N ALA A 273 17.93 -0.06 -3.08
CA ALA A 273 17.49 1.29 -2.71
C ALA A 273 17.57 2.29 -3.87
N TRP A 274 18.61 2.21 -4.71
CA TRP A 274 18.70 3.04 -5.92
C TRP A 274 17.61 2.69 -6.94
N LEU A 275 17.34 1.40 -7.16
CA LEU A 275 16.27 0.95 -8.02
C LEU A 275 14.92 1.47 -7.52
N GLY A 276 14.63 1.34 -6.22
CA GLY A 276 13.41 1.86 -5.62
C GLY A 276 13.26 3.38 -5.78
N LEU A 277 14.33 4.13 -5.53
CA LEU A 277 14.35 5.59 -5.69
C LEU A 277 14.07 6.02 -7.13
N ILE A 278 14.77 5.41 -8.10
CA ILE A 278 14.62 5.76 -9.51
C ILE A 278 13.26 5.31 -10.03
N ALA A 279 12.83 4.08 -9.73
CA ALA A 279 11.55 3.55 -10.21
C ALA A 279 10.36 4.34 -9.64
N CYS A 280 10.32 4.58 -8.32
CA CYS A 280 9.23 5.37 -7.72
C CYS A 280 9.26 6.82 -8.21
N GLY A 281 10.46 7.40 -8.39
CA GLY A 281 10.62 8.73 -8.96
C GLY A 281 10.06 8.81 -10.39
N LEU A 282 10.47 7.90 -11.27
CA LEU A 282 9.97 7.84 -12.64
C LEU A 282 8.46 7.66 -12.70
N VAL A 283 7.90 6.75 -11.90
CA VAL A 283 6.44 6.56 -11.83
C VAL A 283 5.75 7.83 -11.32
N THR A 284 6.30 8.53 -10.33
CA THR A 284 5.72 9.79 -9.82
C THR A 284 5.58 10.83 -10.92
N PHE A 285 6.60 10.99 -11.78
CA PHE A 285 6.53 11.96 -12.88
C PHE A 285 5.72 11.44 -14.08
N ALA A 286 5.78 10.15 -14.37
CA ALA A 286 5.12 9.54 -15.51
C ALA A 286 3.65 9.20 -15.27
N ALA A 287 3.17 9.13 -14.03
CA ALA A 287 1.79 8.75 -13.70
C ALA A 287 0.74 9.65 -14.39
N GLY A 288 1.06 10.94 -14.61
CA GLY A 288 0.19 11.89 -15.31
C GLY A 288 0.30 11.89 -16.84
N TYR A 289 0.97 10.90 -17.44
CA TYR A 289 1.20 10.87 -18.90
C TYR A 289 -0.07 10.99 -19.74
N SER A 290 -1.21 10.47 -19.26
CA SER A 290 -2.49 10.50 -19.99
C SER A 290 -3.00 11.91 -20.26
N ILE A 291 -2.61 12.88 -19.43
CA ILE A 291 -2.98 14.30 -19.58
C ILE A 291 -2.30 14.91 -20.81
N PHE A 292 -1.17 14.35 -21.24
CA PHE A 292 -0.40 14.81 -22.39
C PHE A 292 -0.75 14.06 -23.69
N ILE A 293 -1.77 13.19 -23.68
CA ILE A 293 -2.19 12.40 -24.83
C ILE A 293 -3.49 12.95 -25.42
N ASP A 294 -3.50 13.13 -26.74
CA ASP A 294 -4.69 13.39 -27.59
C ASP A 294 -5.56 14.57 -27.11
N ASP A 295 -4.94 15.73 -26.88
CA ASP A 295 -5.58 17.00 -26.49
C ASP A 295 -6.42 16.95 -25.19
N ASN A 296 -6.23 15.95 -24.33
CA ASN A 296 -6.91 15.82 -23.03
C ASN A 296 -6.31 16.70 -21.92
N PHE A 297 -5.71 17.84 -22.28
CA PHE A 297 -5.07 18.71 -21.29
C PHE A 297 -6.13 19.47 -20.49
N ASN A 298 -6.39 18.99 -19.28
CA ASN A 298 -7.28 19.62 -18.32
C ASN A 298 -6.45 20.20 -17.16
N VAL A 299 -6.59 21.51 -16.92
CA VAL A 299 -5.81 22.24 -15.91
C VAL A 299 -6.03 21.67 -14.50
N PRO A 300 -7.28 21.49 -14.01
CA PRO A 300 -7.57 20.75 -12.79
C PRO A 300 -6.85 19.39 -12.68
N ASP A 301 -6.96 18.53 -13.68
CA ASP A 301 -6.36 17.18 -13.63
C ASP A 301 -4.83 17.26 -13.56
N PHE A 302 -4.21 18.18 -14.31
CA PHE A 302 -2.77 18.44 -14.24
C PHE A 302 -2.35 18.90 -12.84
N LEU A 303 -3.08 19.86 -12.27
CA LEU A 303 -2.78 20.37 -10.94
C LEU A 303 -2.92 19.26 -9.89
N PHE A 304 -4.02 18.52 -9.85
CA PHE A 304 -4.21 17.46 -8.86
C PHE A 304 -3.25 16.28 -9.02
N GLN A 305 -2.86 15.95 -10.25
CA GLN A 305 -1.89 14.88 -10.51
C GLN A 305 -0.46 15.26 -10.04
N TYR A 306 -0.05 16.51 -10.26
CA TYR A 306 1.31 16.97 -9.99
C TYR A 306 1.46 17.85 -8.74
N MET A 307 0.38 18.18 -8.04
CA MET A 307 0.41 19.08 -6.88
C MET A 307 1.38 18.56 -5.81
N MET A 308 1.36 17.27 -5.49
CA MET A 308 2.27 16.71 -4.47
C MET A 308 3.75 16.82 -4.86
N VAL A 309 4.06 16.79 -6.16
CA VAL A 309 5.42 16.98 -6.68
C VAL A 309 5.91 18.40 -6.41
N GLY A 310 5.03 19.41 -6.43
CA GLY A 310 5.37 20.79 -6.07
C GLY A 310 5.27 21.09 -4.56
N VAL A 311 4.26 20.56 -3.89
CA VAL A 311 4.01 20.76 -2.46
C VAL A 311 5.13 20.15 -1.62
N PHE A 312 5.62 18.95 -1.96
CA PHE A 312 6.65 18.28 -1.17
C PHE A 312 7.97 19.11 -1.09
N PRO A 313 8.58 19.55 -2.20
CA PRO A 313 9.73 20.47 -2.15
C PRO A 313 9.40 21.77 -1.42
N THR A 314 8.20 22.33 -1.62
CA THR A 314 7.79 23.59 -0.98
C THR A 314 7.77 23.45 0.55
N ILE A 315 7.20 22.37 1.07
CA ILE A 315 7.20 22.09 2.51
C ILE A 315 8.62 21.80 3.00
N PHE A 316 9.39 20.99 2.28
CA PHE A 316 10.75 20.62 2.67
C PHE A 316 11.69 21.83 2.75
N PHE A 317 11.75 22.62 1.68
CA PHE A 317 12.58 23.82 1.62
C PHE A 317 12.02 24.92 2.52
N GLY A 318 10.70 25.10 2.59
CA GLY A 318 10.06 26.05 3.50
C GLY A 318 10.42 25.78 4.97
N TRP A 319 10.36 24.51 5.40
CA TRP A 319 10.81 24.12 6.74
C TRP A 319 12.31 24.36 6.94
N LYS A 320 13.12 24.02 5.93
CA LYS A 320 14.58 24.20 5.98
C LYS A 320 14.98 25.68 6.10
N PHE A 321 14.31 26.57 5.39
CA PHE A 321 14.52 28.01 5.48
C PHE A 321 14.03 28.57 6.82
N TRP A 322 12.82 28.20 7.25
CA TRP A 322 12.24 28.73 8.49
C TRP A 322 12.96 28.26 9.75
N LYS A 323 13.42 27.00 9.79
CA LYS A 323 14.17 26.44 10.92
C LYS A 323 15.69 26.46 10.74
N ALA A 324 16.18 27.02 9.63
CA ALA A 324 17.60 27.10 9.28
C ALA A 324 18.35 25.76 9.46
N THR A 325 17.73 24.63 9.08
CA THR A 325 18.30 23.30 9.33
C THR A 325 19.42 22.97 8.35
N LYS A 326 20.54 22.45 8.87
CA LYS A 326 21.72 22.12 8.06
C LYS A 326 21.66 20.68 7.52
N TRP A 327 22.36 20.46 6.42
CA TRP A 327 22.54 19.14 5.86
C TRP A 327 23.78 18.52 6.52
N LEU A 328 23.60 17.49 7.35
CA LEU A 328 24.70 16.88 8.10
C LEU A 328 25.64 16.11 7.17
N LYS A 329 26.96 16.23 7.41
CA LYS A 329 27.95 15.41 6.71
C LYS A 329 27.85 13.96 7.21
N PRO A 330 28.22 12.96 6.40
CA PRO A 330 28.11 11.54 6.80
C PRO A 330 28.77 11.19 8.14
N HIS A 331 29.84 11.88 8.55
CA HIS A 331 30.52 11.66 9.85
C HIS A 331 29.86 12.38 11.03
N GLU A 332 28.95 13.34 10.78
CA GLU A 332 28.23 14.10 11.81
C GLU A 332 26.86 13.49 12.12
N VAL A 333 26.43 12.48 11.35
CA VAL A 333 25.15 11.80 11.55
C VAL A 333 25.23 10.97 12.83
N ASP A 334 24.28 11.19 13.74
CA ASP A 334 24.16 10.40 14.97
C ASP A 334 23.70 8.96 14.63
N LEU A 335 24.56 7.99 14.96
CA LEU A 335 24.31 6.55 14.80
C LEU A 335 24.27 5.81 16.15
N VAL A 336 24.45 6.51 17.28
CA VAL A 336 24.74 5.89 18.59
C VAL A 336 23.65 6.19 19.61
N THR A 337 23.02 7.36 19.59
CA THR A 337 21.99 7.72 20.58
C THR A 337 20.85 6.71 20.58
N GLY A 338 20.48 6.20 21.77
CA GLY A 338 19.42 5.21 21.97
C GLY A 338 19.81 3.76 21.65
N VAL A 339 20.99 3.51 21.07
CA VAL A 339 21.43 2.14 20.73
C VAL A 339 21.69 1.31 21.99
N LEU A 340 22.36 1.88 22.99
CA LEU A 340 22.70 1.19 24.24
C LEU A 340 21.45 0.72 25.00
N GLU A 341 20.44 1.58 25.12
CA GLU A 341 19.16 1.24 25.77
C GLU A 341 18.48 0.05 25.07
N ILE A 342 18.48 0.04 23.73
CA ILE A 342 17.92 -1.05 22.95
C ILE A 342 18.75 -2.33 23.07
N GLU A 343 20.08 -2.21 23.15
CA GLU A 343 20.98 -3.36 23.36
C GLU A 343 20.78 -4.01 24.72
N GLU A 344 20.71 -3.22 25.79
CA GLU A 344 20.41 -3.70 27.14
C GLU A 344 19.03 -4.35 27.21
N TYR A 345 18.01 -3.74 26.59
CA TYR A 345 16.68 -4.33 26.49
C TYR A 345 16.72 -5.68 25.77
N THR A 346 17.41 -5.76 24.64
CA THR A 346 17.51 -6.99 23.84
C THR A 346 18.27 -8.08 24.59
N ALA A 347 19.33 -7.74 25.31
CA ALA A 347 20.13 -8.69 26.09
C ALA A 347 19.35 -9.28 27.28
N ASN A 348 18.47 -8.48 27.88
CA ASN A 348 17.64 -8.90 29.01
C ASN A 348 16.27 -9.46 28.60
N PHE A 349 15.93 -9.43 27.32
CA PHE A 349 14.65 -9.91 26.81
C PHE A 349 14.52 -11.42 27.04
N ARG A 350 13.53 -11.81 27.85
CA ARG A 350 13.14 -13.21 28.05
C ARG A 350 11.81 -13.45 27.34
N PRO A 351 11.76 -14.32 26.31
CA PRO A 351 10.50 -14.62 25.65
C PRO A 351 9.53 -15.23 26.67
N VAL A 352 8.37 -14.60 26.85
CA VAL A 352 7.29 -15.20 27.63
C VAL A 352 6.78 -16.41 26.84
N PRO A 353 6.90 -17.65 27.35
CA PRO A 353 6.44 -18.82 26.59
C PRO A 353 4.93 -18.71 26.37
N ASP A 354 4.53 -18.79 25.10
CA ASP A 354 3.15 -18.64 24.69
C ASP A 354 2.35 -19.85 25.23
N GLY A 355 1.59 -19.60 26.32
CA GLY A 355 0.98 -20.65 27.15
C GLY A 355 -0.21 -21.37 26.50
N GLY A 356 -0.65 -20.95 25.32
CA GLY A 356 -1.81 -21.50 24.62
C GLY A 356 -1.43 -22.31 23.38
N ARG A 357 -2.02 -23.50 23.22
CA ARG A 357 -1.91 -24.33 22.00
C ARG A 357 -2.27 -23.59 20.72
N ILE A 358 -3.15 -22.58 20.82
CA ILE A 358 -3.56 -21.71 19.70
C ILE A 358 -2.45 -20.72 19.35
N GLY A 359 -1.79 -20.11 20.34
CA GLY A 359 -0.67 -19.20 20.13
C GLY A 359 0.49 -19.89 19.41
N GLN A 360 0.83 -21.10 19.86
CA GLN A 360 1.85 -21.95 19.22
C GLN A 360 1.47 -22.38 17.79
N ALA A 361 0.18 -22.63 17.50
CA ALA A 361 -0.28 -22.95 16.17
C ALA A 361 -0.26 -21.74 15.23
N LEU A 362 -0.63 -20.56 15.74
CA LEU A 362 -0.57 -19.30 14.99
C LEU A 362 0.88 -18.91 14.71
N ASP A 363 1.77 -19.00 15.70
CA ASP A 363 3.20 -18.77 15.52
C ASP A 363 3.81 -19.70 14.47
N LYS A 364 3.35 -20.95 14.38
CA LYS A 364 3.83 -21.90 13.35
C LYS A 364 3.29 -21.60 11.94
N VAL A 365 2.17 -20.88 11.85
CA VAL A 365 1.57 -20.43 10.57
C VAL A 365 2.10 -19.05 10.16
N PHE A 366 2.53 -18.22 11.12
CA PHE A 366 2.97 -16.84 10.90
C PHE A 366 4.49 -16.61 11.03
N SER A 367 5.25 -17.55 11.59
CA SER A 367 6.72 -17.60 11.52
C SER A 367 7.20 -18.26 10.24
#